data_AF-A0A5N8VUY0-F1
#
_entry.id   AF-A0A5N8VUY0-F1
#
_cell.length_a   1.000
_cell.length_b   1.000
_cell.length_c   1.000
_cell.angle_alpha   90.00
_cell.angle_beta   90.00
_cell.angle_gamma   90.00
#
_symmetry.space_group_name_H-M   'P 1'
#
loop_
_entity.id
_entity.type
_entity.pdbx_description
1 polymer ?
#
loop_
_entity_poly.entity_id
_entity_poly.type
_entity_poly.pdbx_seq_one_letter_code
_entity_poly.pdbx_strand_id
1 'polypeptide(L)'
;MTSPKARFAFAANPRALEDLRQAPAHIQDLVLLHLQDLVHGEQRGPLLHHWFGQDLSDCRKLYVDPQAAWRIVYQERRAPTNSAHRREIFLIAVGPRLHNEVYNTAVHRLGRERTAQAPLAQAALARSPRFLARTSQSASAAAARPAAPLPLDSFSRKAPR
;
A
#
# COMPACT_ATOMS: atom_id res chain seq x y z
N MET A 1 40.30 -8.19 -24.06
CA MET A 1 39.97 -7.56 -22.75
C MET A 1 39.02 -8.49 -22.04
N THR A 2 39.42 -9.08 -20.92
CA THR A 2 38.58 -10.00 -20.15
C THR A 2 37.50 -9.16 -19.47
N SER A 3 36.22 -9.34 -19.83
CA SER A 3 35.13 -8.65 -19.14
C SER A 3 35.24 -8.90 -17.63
N PRO A 4 35.09 -7.86 -16.79
CA PRO A 4 35.19 -8.01 -15.35
C PRO A 4 34.17 -9.07 -14.88
N LYS A 5 34.61 -9.98 -14.02
CA LYS A 5 33.76 -11.06 -13.52
C LYS A 5 32.70 -10.47 -12.58
N ALA A 6 31.44 -10.83 -12.81
CA ALA A 6 30.34 -10.46 -11.93
C ALA A 6 30.64 -10.82 -10.46
N ARG A 7 30.42 -9.87 -9.55
CA ARG A 7 30.65 -10.05 -8.10
C ARG A 7 29.50 -10.78 -7.43
N PHE A 8 28.28 -10.56 -7.92
CA PHE A 8 27.05 -11.16 -7.42
C PHE A 8 26.39 -12.01 -8.52
N ALA A 9 25.59 -13.00 -8.13
CA ALA A 9 24.62 -13.56 -9.05
C ALA A 9 23.46 -12.57 -9.27
N PHE A 10 22.70 -12.76 -10.34
CA PHE A 10 21.46 -12.03 -10.59
C PHE A 10 20.27 -12.98 -10.50
N ALA A 11 19.25 -12.55 -9.78
CA ALA A 11 17.94 -13.19 -9.73
C ALA A 11 16.86 -12.11 -9.71
N ALA A 12 15.64 -12.46 -10.12
CA ALA A 12 14.54 -11.52 -10.13
C ALA A 12 13.24 -12.18 -9.68
N ASN A 13 12.38 -11.40 -9.04
CA ASN A 13 10.96 -11.73 -9.00
C ASN A 13 10.45 -11.80 -10.45
N PRO A 14 9.75 -12.87 -10.88
CA PRO A 14 9.27 -12.98 -12.26
C PRO A 14 8.45 -11.77 -12.72
N ARG A 15 7.66 -11.17 -11.81
CA ARG A 15 6.86 -9.97 -12.11
C ARG A 15 7.72 -8.72 -12.29
N ALA A 16 8.94 -8.68 -11.75
CA ALA A 16 9.86 -7.56 -11.97
C ALA A 16 10.46 -7.55 -13.38
N LEU A 17 10.51 -8.70 -14.05
CA LEU A 17 10.88 -8.77 -15.47
C LEU A 17 9.78 -8.19 -16.35
N GLU A 18 8.51 -8.36 -15.94
CA GLU A 18 7.39 -7.73 -16.63
C GLU A 18 7.41 -6.20 -16.45
N ASP A 19 7.73 -5.70 -15.25
CA ASP A 19 7.92 -4.25 -15.04
C ASP A 19 8.93 -3.66 -16.03
N LEU A 20 10.06 -4.36 -16.22
CA LEU A 20 11.10 -3.95 -17.15
C LEU A 20 10.58 -3.95 -18.59
N ARG A 21 9.87 -5.01 -19.02
CA ARG A 21 9.27 -5.08 -20.37
C ARG A 21 8.25 -3.98 -20.63
N GLN A 22 7.50 -3.56 -19.60
CA GLN A 22 6.45 -2.55 -19.72
C GLN A 22 6.97 -1.12 -19.58
N ALA A 23 8.20 -0.93 -19.07
CA ALA A 23 8.80 0.39 -18.94
C ALA A 23 9.07 1.02 -20.33
N PRO A 24 9.10 2.36 -20.43
CA PRO A 24 9.54 3.02 -21.67
C PRO A 24 10.95 2.58 -22.06
N ALA A 25 11.25 2.47 -23.36
CA ALA A 25 12.52 1.92 -23.86
C ALA A 25 13.77 2.55 -23.20
N HIS A 26 13.83 3.88 -23.11
CA HIS A 26 14.94 4.58 -22.45
C HIS A 26 15.10 4.24 -20.97
N ILE A 27 14.01 3.92 -20.26
CA ILE A 27 14.07 3.45 -18.88
C ILE A 27 14.59 2.01 -18.84
N GLN A 28 14.23 1.16 -19.80
CA GLN A 28 14.76 -0.20 -19.87
C GLN A 28 16.28 -0.19 -19.99
N ASP A 29 16.81 0.63 -20.91
CA ASP A 29 18.25 0.77 -21.12
C ASP A 29 18.97 1.24 -19.84
N LEU A 30 18.44 2.26 -19.17
CA LEU A 30 18.98 2.76 -17.90
C LEU A 30 18.92 1.70 -16.78
N VAL A 31 17.83 0.94 -16.70
CA VAL A 31 17.71 -0.14 -15.70
C VAL A 31 18.73 -1.23 -15.98
N LEU A 32 18.93 -1.64 -17.23
CA LEU A 32 19.91 -2.65 -17.60
C LEU A 32 21.34 -2.22 -17.24
N LEU A 33 21.68 -0.95 -17.45
CA LEU A 33 22.96 -0.38 -17.00
C LEU A 33 23.10 -0.46 -15.48
N HIS A 34 22.10 -0.01 -14.73
CA HIS A 34 22.14 -0.12 -13.26
C HIS A 34 22.22 -1.55 -12.75
N LEU A 35 21.54 -2.51 -13.40
CA LEU A 35 21.62 -3.92 -13.05
C LEU A 35 23.02 -4.49 -13.32
N GLN A 36 23.66 -4.07 -14.41
CA GLN A 36 25.05 -4.41 -14.69
C GLN A 36 25.96 -3.90 -13.57
N ASP A 37 25.89 -2.62 -13.23
CA ASP A 37 26.73 -2.01 -12.19
C ASP A 37 26.49 -2.65 -10.81
N LEU A 38 25.24 -2.97 -10.50
CA LEU A 38 24.87 -3.68 -9.27
C LEU A 38 25.51 -5.07 -9.19
N VAL A 39 25.45 -5.84 -10.27
CA VAL A 39 25.98 -7.22 -10.33
C VAL A 39 27.51 -7.24 -10.27
N HIS A 40 28.18 -6.24 -10.84
CA HIS A 40 29.62 -6.05 -10.70
C HIS A 40 30.02 -5.43 -9.34
N GLY A 41 29.04 -4.87 -8.61
CA GLY A 41 29.25 -4.24 -7.31
C GLY A 41 29.88 -2.86 -7.40
N GLU A 42 29.75 -2.21 -8.55
CA GLU A 42 30.21 -0.85 -8.85
C GLU A 42 29.20 0.19 -8.35
N GLN A 43 27.93 -0.21 -8.28
CA GLN A 43 26.86 0.61 -7.71
C GLN A 43 26.20 -0.09 -6.52
N ARG A 44 25.78 0.70 -5.54
CA ARG A 44 24.96 0.23 -4.42
C ARG A 44 24.06 1.34 -3.93
N GLY A 45 22.77 1.05 -3.86
CA GLY A 45 21.76 1.97 -3.36
C GLY A 45 21.69 2.04 -1.84
N PRO A 46 21.15 3.13 -1.27
CA PRO A 46 20.86 3.20 0.16
C PRO A 46 19.84 2.13 0.56
N LEU A 47 19.96 1.65 1.80
CA LEU A 47 18.94 0.81 2.42
C LEU A 47 17.63 1.59 2.53
N LEU A 48 16.53 0.88 2.32
CA LEU A 48 15.21 1.36 2.67
C LEU A 48 15.02 1.18 4.17
N HIS A 49 14.38 2.14 4.82
CA HIS A 49 13.90 2.00 6.18
C HIS A 49 12.47 1.46 6.16
N HIS A 50 11.84 1.32 7.34
CA HIS A 50 10.39 1.16 7.40
C HIS A 50 9.72 2.30 6.64
N TRP A 51 9.02 1.97 5.56
CA TRP A 51 8.42 2.94 4.65
C TRP A 51 6.92 2.98 4.93
N PHE A 52 6.43 4.04 5.60
CA PHE A 52 5.00 4.23 5.92
C PHE A 52 4.33 3.00 6.57
N GLY A 53 5.00 2.34 7.52
CA GLY A 53 4.50 1.15 8.21
C GLY A 53 4.64 -0.15 7.43
N GLN A 54 5.36 -0.14 6.30
CA GLN A 54 5.72 -1.32 5.54
C GLN A 54 7.20 -1.65 5.79
N ASP A 55 7.49 -2.93 6.02
CA ASP A 55 8.87 -3.38 6.21
C ASP A 55 9.57 -3.53 4.86
N LEU A 56 10.50 -2.63 4.56
CA LEU A 56 11.45 -2.74 3.45
C LEU A 56 12.89 -2.66 3.96
N SER A 57 13.13 -2.96 5.24
CA SER A 57 14.40 -2.70 5.94
C SER A 57 15.61 -3.44 5.36
N ASP A 58 15.39 -4.57 4.70
CA ASP A 58 16.41 -5.37 4.01
C ASP A 58 16.55 -5.04 2.51
N CYS A 59 15.69 -4.16 1.99
CA CYS A 59 15.68 -3.75 0.60
C CYS A 59 16.53 -2.49 0.40
N ARG A 60 16.98 -2.29 -0.84
CA ARG A 60 17.72 -1.12 -1.30
C ARG A 60 17.00 -0.51 -2.49
N LYS A 61 17.23 0.79 -2.72
CA LYS A 61 16.70 1.50 -3.89
C LYS A 61 17.79 2.13 -4.75
N LEU A 62 17.55 2.19 -6.05
CA LEU A 62 18.28 3.07 -6.96
C LEU A 62 17.31 4.01 -7.66
N TYR A 63 17.78 5.23 -7.93
CA TYR A 63 17.15 6.11 -8.91
C TYR A 63 17.64 5.71 -10.28
N VAL A 64 16.71 5.59 -11.25
CA VAL A 64 17.03 5.11 -12.60
C VAL A 64 17.35 6.26 -13.55
N ASP A 65 16.60 7.33 -13.42
CA ASP A 65 16.64 8.47 -14.33
C ASP A 65 17.05 9.75 -13.59
N PRO A 66 17.58 10.77 -14.30
CA PRO A 66 17.97 12.04 -13.67
C PRO A 66 16.83 12.77 -12.96
N GLN A 67 15.58 12.60 -13.44
CA GLN A 67 14.40 13.21 -12.82
C GLN A 67 13.95 12.46 -11.57
N ALA A 68 14.59 11.34 -11.25
CA ALA A 68 14.20 10.43 -10.17
C ALA A 68 12.71 10.04 -10.26
N ALA A 69 12.15 9.95 -11.47
CA ALA A 69 10.78 9.53 -11.70
C ALA A 69 10.65 8.00 -11.61
N TRP A 70 11.72 7.25 -11.83
CA TRP A 70 11.77 5.79 -11.83
C TRP A 70 12.76 5.25 -10.79
N ARG A 71 12.45 4.06 -10.25
CA ARG A 71 13.26 3.38 -9.25
C ARG A 71 13.38 1.89 -9.50
N ILE A 72 14.51 1.35 -9.05
CA ILE A 72 14.72 -0.08 -8.82
C ILE A 72 14.62 -0.33 -7.32
N VAL A 73 13.92 -1.39 -6.92
CA VAL A 73 13.94 -1.94 -5.56
C VAL A 73 14.49 -3.35 -5.63
N TYR A 74 15.51 -3.62 -4.81
CA TYR A 74 16.24 -4.90 -4.83
C TYR A 74 16.71 -5.32 -3.44
N GLN A 75 17.06 -6.59 -3.28
CA GLN A 75 17.74 -7.13 -2.11
C GLN A 75 19.14 -7.63 -2.51
N GLU A 76 20.07 -7.57 -1.56
CA GLU A 76 21.33 -8.32 -1.66
C GLU A 76 21.30 -9.48 -0.67
N ARG A 77 20.98 -10.68 -1.13
CA ARG A 77 20.79 -11.86 -0.26
C ARG A 77 21.82 -12.95 -0.53
N ARG A 78 21.82 -13.99 0.30
CA ARG A 78 22.63 -15.19 0.02
C ARG A 78 22.11 -15.84 -1.25
N ALA A 79 23.01 -16.23 -2.13
CA ALA A 79 22.61 -16.97 -3.32
C ALA A 79 22.23 -18.42 -2.94
N PRO A 80 21.39 -19.09 -3.74
CA PRO A 80 21.13 -20.51 -3.62
C PRO A 80 22.43 -21.34 -3.61
N THR A 81 22.39 -22.54 -3.00
CA THR A 81 23.58 -23.40 -2.81
C THR A 81 24.21 -23.89 -4.12
N ASN A 82 23.45 -23.92 -5.21
CA ASN A 82 23.93 -24.27 -6.54
C ASN A 82 24.51 -23.07 -7.33
N SER A 83 24.54 -21.87 -6.76
CA SER A 83 25.09 -20.68 -7.41
C SER A 83 26.62 -20.67 -7.37
N ALA A 84 27.24 -20.18 -8.45
CA ALA A 84 28.68 -19.92 -8.50
C ALA A 84 29.10 -18.70 -7.64
N HIS A 85 28.13 -17.90 -7.17
CA HIS A 85 28.36 -16.70 -6.35
C HIS A 85 27.86 -16.92 -4.93
N ARG A 86 28.51 -16.30 -3.93
CA ARG A 86 28.07 -16.39 -2.52
C ARG A 86 26.81 -15.56 -2.22
N ARG A 87 26.56 -14.51 -3.00
CA ARG A 87 25.47 -13.56 -2.81
C ARG A 87 24.86 -13.20 -4.17
N GLU A 88 23.61 -12.79 -4.15
CA GLU A 88 22.88 -12.37 -5.33
C GLU A 88 22.21 -11.01 -5.14
N ILE A 89 22.11 -10.28 -6.25
CA ILE A 89 21.19 -9.16 -6.40
C ILE A 89 19.84 -9.77 -6.80
N PHE A 90 18.85 -9.63 -5.92
CA PHE A 90 17.49 -10.06 -6.19
C PHE A 90 16.62 -8.84 -6.53
N LEU A 91 16.27 -8.68 -7.81
CA LEU A 91 15.40 -7.63 -8.29
C LEU A 91 13.95 -7.88 -7.85
N ILE A 92 13.34 -6.92 -7.16
CA ILE A 92 11.99 -7.06 -6.61
C ILE A 92 10.96 -6.30 -7.44
N ALA A 93 11.28 -5.06 -7.82
CA ALA A 93 10.41 -4.20 -8.60
C ALA A 93 11.19 -3.12 -9.35
N VAL A 94 10.68 -2.75 -10.52
CA VAL A 94 11.07 -1.56 -11.27
C VAL A 94 9.81 -0.76 -11.51
N GLY A 95 9.83 0.56 -11.33
CA GLY A 95 8.61 1.33 -11.54
C GLY A 95 8.71 2.79 -11.22
N PRO A 96 7.63 3.54 -11.50
CA PRO A 96 7.55 4.94 -11.20
C PRO A 96 7.56 5.20 -9.68
N ARG A 97 8.06 6.38 -9.29
CA ARG A 97 7.92 6.93 -7.94
C ARG A 97 6.47 7.23 -7.60
N LEU A 98 5.72 7.64 -8.62
CA LEU A 98 4.47 8.35 -8.45
C LEU A 98 3.56 7.54 -7.52
N HIS A 99 2.96 8.21 -6.53
CA HIS A 99 2.14 7.56 -5.49
C HIS A 99 2.84 6.43 -4.71
N ASN A 100 4.17 6.39 -4.69
CA ASN A 100 4.99 5.33 -4.10
C ASN A 100 4.72 3.93 -4.70
N GLU A 101 4.26 3.87 -5.96
CA GLU A 101 3.83 2.64 -6.62
C GLU A 101 4.89 1.53 -6.57
N VAL A 102 6.13 1.84 -6.94
CA VAL A 102 7.24 0.89 -6.91
C VAL A 102 7.47 0.26 -5.52
N TYR A 103 7.28 1.03 -4.44
CA TYR A 103 7.47 0.52 -3.08
C TYR A 103 6.28 -0.34 -2.64
N ASN A 104 5.05 0.09 -2.95
CA ASN A 104 3.84 -0.69 -2.69
C ASN A 104 3.91 -2.05 -3.42
N THR A 105 4.35 -2.04 -4.67
CA THR A 105 4.58 -3.24 -5.48
C THR A 105 5.64 -4.15 -4.84
N ALA A 106 6.75 -3.57 -4.36
CA ALA A 106 7.79 -4.35 -3.69
C ALA A 106 7.27 -5.02 -2.40
N VAL A 107 6.55 -4.28 -1.55
CA VAL A 107 5.96 -4.78 -0.31
C VAL A 107 4.99 -5.93 -0.58
N HIS A 108 4.09 -5.73 -1.56
CA HIS A 108 3.15 -6.76 -1.98
C HIS A 108 3.87 -8.03 -2.48
N ARG A 109 4.93 -7.87 -3.29
CA ARG A 109 5.70 -9.02 -3.82
C ARG A 109 6.50 -9.76 -2.77
N LEU A 110 6.86 -9.09 -1.69
CA LEU A 110 7.53 -9.70 -0.53
C LEU A 110 6.53 -10.34 0.46
N GLY A 111 5.22 -10.23 0.20
CA GLY A 111 4.19 -10.74 1.12
C GLY A 111 4.18 -10.03 2.47
N ARG A 112 4.67 -8.78 2.53
CA ARG A 112 4.76 -8.02 3.76
C ARG A 112 3.47 -7.25 3.94
N GLU A 113 2.75 -7.53 5.03
CA GLU A 113 1.53 -6.80 5.34
C GLU A 113 1.86 -5.36 5.72
N ARG A 114 0.96 -4.44 5.36
CA ARG A 114 0.97 -3.09 5.90
C ARG A 114 0.58 -3.22 7.37
N THR A 115 1.54 -3.11 8.28
CA THR A 115 1.23 -3.09 9.71
C THR A 115 0.32 -1.88 9.93
N ALA A 116 -0.95 -2.14 10.25
CA ALA A 116 -1.95 -1.11 10.49
C ALA A 116 -1.63 -0.39 11.81
N GLN A 117 -0.61 0.44 11.82
CA GLN A 117 -0.22 1.26 12.96
C GLN A 117 -0.20 2.72 12.51
N ALA A 118 -1.39 3.23 12.19
CA ALA A 118 -1.67 4.65 12.28
C ALA A 118 -2.55 4.85 13.52
N PRO A 119 -2.11 5.65 14.52
CA PRO A 119 -2.97 6.09 15.61
C PRO A 119 -4.30 6.71 15.10
N LEU A 120 -4.28 7.28 13.90
CA LEU A 120 -5.44 7.83 13.21
C LEU A 120 -6.48 6.78 12.78
N ALA A 121 -6.07 5.57 12.38
CA ALA A 121 -7.00 4.50 12.01
C ALA A 121 -7.69 3.91 13.25
N GLN A 122 -6.97 3.78 14.36
CA GLN A 122 -7.56 3.44 15.67
C GLN A 122 -8.49 4.55 16.18
N ALA A 123 -8.15 5.82 15.98
CA ALA A 123 -9.02 6.94 16.36
C ALA A 123 -10.34 6.98 15.56
N ALA A 124 -10.31 6.61 14.27
CA ALA A 124 -11.52 6.51 13.45
C ALA A 124 -12.44 5.33 13.86
N LEU A 125 -11.85 4.24 14.36
CA LEU A 125 -12.59 3.08 14.89
C LEU A 125 -13.03 3.25 16.35
N ALA A 126 -12.42 4.18 17.09
CA ALA A 126 -12.83 4.54 18.44
C ALA A 126 -14.19 5.26 18.41
N ARG A 127 -15.28 4.48 18.36
CA ARG A 127 -16.64 4.97 18.59
C ARG A 127 -16.67 5.67 19.96
N SER A 128 -16.84 6.99 19.93
CA SER A 128 -16.93 7.81 21.15
C SER A 128 -18.08 7.31 22.05
N PRO A 129 -17.87 7.10 23.36
CA PRO A 129 -18.93 6.71 24.30
C PRO A 129 -20.10 7.70 24.33
N ARG A 130 -19.87 8.96 23.90
CA ARG A 130 -20.92 9.99 23.83
C ARG A 130 -21.98 9.73 22.76
N PHE A 131 -21.73 8.85 21.80
CA PHE A 131 -22.73 8.49 20.79
C PHE A 131 -23.75 7.47 21.34
N LEU A 132 -23.31 6.52 22.18
CA LEU A 132 -24.20 5.55 22.85
C LEU A 132 -25.06 6.20 23.94
N ALA A 133 -24.58 7.25 24.60
CA ALA A 133 -25.36 8.01 25.58
C ALA A 133 -26.50 8.83 24.95
N ARG A 134 -26.43 9.13 23.64
CA ARG A 134 -27.46 9.90 22.93
C ARG A 134 -28.60 9.03 22.39
N THR A 135 -28.31 7.76 22.10
CA THR A 135 -29.33 6.79 21.67
C THR A 135 -30.18 6.30 22.85
N SER A 136 -29.64 6.26 24.07
CA SER A 136 -30.42 5.89 25.27
C SER A 136 -31.34 7.00 25.77
N GLN A 137 -31.03 8.28 25.51
CA GLN A 137 -31.93 9.39 25.85
C GLN A 137 -33.09 9.56 24.85
N SER A 138 -32.92 9.16 23.59
CA SER A 138 -34.00 9.21 22.59
C SER A 138 -35.09 8.15 22.81
N ALA A 139 -34.84 7.09 23.56
CA ALA A 139 -35.83 6.04 23.83
C ALA A 139 -36.83 6.42 24.94
N SER A 140 -36.54 7.45 25.74
CA SER A 140 -37.40 7.89 26.86
C SER A 140 -38.49 8.90 26.44
N ALA A 141 -38.44 9.43 25.22
CA ALA A 141 -39.37 10.49 24.77
C ALA A 141 -40.57 9.97 23.93
N ALA A 142 -40.79 8.66 23.83
CA ALA A 142 -41.89 8.07 23.07
C ALA A 142 -43.05 7.56 23.96
N ALA A 143 -43.35 8.27 25.05
CA ALA A 143 -44.50 7.99 25.91
C ALA A 143 -45.34 9.25 26.15
N ALA A 144 -45.95 9.77 25.09
CA ALA A 144 -47.10 10.67 25.19
C ALA A 144 -47.96 10.54 23.92
N ARG A 145 -48.80 9.50 23.88
CA ARG A 145 -49.95 9.46 22.97
C ARG A 145 -51.13 10.11 23.69
N PRO A 146 -51.70 11.23 23.20
CA PRO A 146 -53.04 11.60 23.61
C PRO A 146 -54.03 10.64 22.94
N ALA A 147 -54.82 9.95 23.77
CA ALA A 147 -55.91 9.11 23.33
C ALA A 147 -57.06 9.98 22.79
N ALA A 148 -57.52 9.70 21.58
CA ALA A 148 -58.79 10.20 21.06
C ALA A 148 -59.93 9.26 21.50
N PRO A 149 -61.06 9.79 21.98
CA PRO A 149 -62.32 9.04 21.97
C PRO A 149 -63.19 9.46 20.77
N LEU A 150 -63.66 8.43 20.07
CA LEU A 150 -64.62 8.45 18.95
C LEU A 150 -66.08 8.66 19.45
N PRO A 151 -67.06 8.87 18.54
CA PRO A 151 -68.28 9.67 18.77
C PRO A 151 -69.51 8.84 19.16
N LEU A 152 -70.56 9.53 19.63
CA LEU A 152 -71.93 9.00 19.73
C LEU A 152 -72.95 10.03 19.24
N ASP A 153 -73.82 9.55 18.34
CA ASP A 153 -74.87 10.26 17.59
C ASP A 153 -75.97 10.91 18.45
N SER A 154 -76.62 11.95 17.91
CA SER A 154 -78.05 11.92 17.51
C SER A 154 -78.79 13.26 17.63
N PHE A 155 -79.30 13.71 16.48
CA PHE A 155 -80.54 14.48 16.21
C PHE A 155 -80.90 15.74 17.03
N SER A 156 -81.05 16.87 16.33
CA SER A 156 -82.37 17.52 16.21
C SER A 156 -82.44 18.49 15.02
N ARG A 157 -83.58 18.47 14.34
CA ARG A 157 -83.95 19.24 13.14
C ARG A 157 -84.65 20.55 13.50
N LYS A 158 -84.64 21.46 12.52
CA LYS A 158 -85.50 22.65 12.26
C LYS A 158 -85.04 24.01 12.84
N ALA A 159 -84.83 24.97 11.93
CA ALA A 159 -85.80 26.04 11.69
C ALA A 159 -85.63 26.63 10.27
N PRO A 160 -86.67 27.22 9.66
CA PRO A 160 -86.66 27.62 8.25
C PRO A 160 -86.50 29.14 8.01
N ARG A 161 -86.14 29.43 6.76
CA ARG A 161 -86.20 30.69 5.99
C ARG A 161 -85.23 31.82 6.36
#